data_AF-A0A7K1KPL6-F1
#
_entry.id   AF-A0A7K1KPL6-F1
#
_cell.length_a   1.000
_cell.length_b   1.000
_cell.length_c   1.000
_cell.angle_alpha   90.00
_cell.angle_beta   90.00
_cell.angle_gamma   90.00
#
_symmetry.space_group_name_H-M   'P 1'
#
loop_
_entity.id
_entity.type
_entity.pdbx_description
1 polymer ?
#
loop_
_entity_poly.entity_id
_entity_poly.type
_entity_poly.pdbx_seq_one_letter_code
_entity_poly.pdbx_strand_id
1 'polypeptide(L)'
;MSGHLDYEINKELGECYLFMGELDKAEEYYRKAAGSNGVHPDPFLGLATVAVQRGNLPEALVMYEKAHKVAPSDKSLSGIALIRMENGEKENAYSLFVEAIRMNPENMVALFSLIRLGHELERVADIIPYLRSYLEIDPSKHEVRFSLAGCLMCTGQEDAARAELETILEASPEFAAASELLEQLQA
;
A
#
# COMPACT_ATOMS: atom_id res chain seq x y z
N MET A 1 31.22 -14.46 -7.02
CA MET A 1 30.08 -14.59 -7.97
C MET A 1 29.01 -15.56 -7.48
N SER A 2 29.31 -16.59 -6.67
CA SER A 2 28.30 -17.55 -6.17
C SER A 2 27.24 -16.93 -5.26
N GLY A 3 27.63 -16.13 -4.27
CA GLY A 3 26.67 -15.62 -3.27
C GLY A 3 25.56 -14.70 -3.78
N HIS A 4 25.78 -13.99 -4.91
CA HIS A 4 24.74 -13.17 -5.52
C HIS A 4 23.73 -14.01 -6.32
N LEU A 5 24.19 -15.05 -7.02
CA LEU A 5 23.29 -15.97 -7.70
C LEU A 5 22.48 -16.80 -6.69
N ASP A 6 23.11 -17.21 -5.58
CA ASP A 6 22.43 -17.89 -4.49
C ASP A 6 21.37 -17.00 -3.83
N TYR A 7 21.64 -15.70 -3.67
CA TYR A 7 20.64 -14.73 -3.21
C TYR A 7 19.41 -14.70 -4.12
N GLU A 8 19.59 -14.42 -5.42
CA GLU A 8 18.49 -14.23 -6.36
C GLU A 8 17.62 -15.49 -6.46
N ILE A 9 18.24 -16.67 -6.59
CA ILE A 9 17.50 -17.93 -6.70
C ILE A 9 16.64 -18.18 -5.46
N ASN A 10 17.21 -17.98 -4.26
CA ASN A 10 16.46 -18.21 -3.03
C ASN A 10 15.38 -17.13 -2.82
N LYS A 11 15.60 -15.88 -3.23
CA LYS A 11 14.58 -14.82 -3.19
C LYS A 11 13.40 -15.17 -4.09
N GLU A 12 13.66 -15.53 -5.34
CA GLU A 12 12.64 -15.88 -6.34
C GLU A 12 11.86 -17.15 -5.94
N LEU A 13 12.53 -18.17 -5.40
CA LEU A 13 11.85 -19.34 -4.86
C LEU A 13 10.96 -18.96 -3.67
N GLY A 14 11.42 -18.09 -2.78
CA GLY A 14 10.62 -17.55 -1.68
C GLY A 14 9.33 -16.88 -2.18
N GLU A 15 9.45 -16.02 -3.19
CA GLU A 15 8.30 -15.34 -3.83
C GLU A 15 7.33 -16.32 -4.48
N CYS A 16 7.84 -17.32 -5.18
CA CYS A 16 7.00 -18.36 -5.80
C CYS A 16 6.22 -19.16 -4.75
N TYR A 17 6.86 -19.60 -3.67
CA TYR A 17 6.18 -20.34 -2.60
C TYR A 17 5.19 -19.46 -1.84
N LEU A 18 5.50 -18.18 -1.65
CA LEU A 18 4.57 -17.21 -1.05
C LEU A 18 3.31 -17.08 -1.90
N PHE A 19 3.46 -16.97 -3.23
CA PHE A 19 2.32 -16.90 -4.16
C PHE A 19 1.47 -18.17 -4.14
N MET A 20 2.09 -19.34 -3.94
CA MET A 20 1.40 -20.62 -3.79
C MET A 20 0.76 -20.84 -2.40
N GLY A 21 0.97 -19.92 -1.44
CA GLY A 21 0.49 -20.07 -0.06
C GLY A 21 1.29 -21.08 0.78
N GLU A 22 2.41 -21.57 0.27
CA GLU A 22 3.30 -22.54 0.92
C GLU A 22 4.25 -21.80 1.87
N LEU A 23 3.71 -21.27 2.96
CA LEU A 23 4.38 -20.30 3.85
C LEU A 23 5.68 -20.83 4.46
N ASP A 24 5.73 -22.11 4.82
CA ASP A 24 6.91 -22.74 5.42
C ASP A 24 8.09 -22.77 4.43
N LYS A 25 7.81 -23.09 3.17
CA LYS A 25 8.82 -23.07 2.10
C LYS A 25 9.23 -21.64 1.77
N ALA A 26 8.27 -20.71 1.67
CA ALA A 26 8.55 -19.31 1.43
C ALA A 26 9.55 -18.76 2.47
N GLU A 27 9.27 -19.01 3.76
CA GLU A 27 10.15 -18.63 4.87
C GLU A 27 11.54 -19.28 4.78
N GLU A 28 11.61 -20.58 4.47
CA GLU A 28 12.88 -21.28 4.31
C GLU A 28 13.76 -20.60 3.25
N TYR A 29 13.20 -20.32 2.08
CA TYR A 29 13.93 -19.74 0.96
C TYR A 29 14.28 -18.27 1.20
N TYR A 30 13.39 -17.47 1.80
CA TYR A 30 13.76 -16.11 2.21
C TYR A 30 14.86 -16.10 3.28
N ARG A 31 14.88 -17.05 4.22
CA ARG A 31 16.00 -17.15 5.19
C ARG A 31 17.32 -17.50 4.51
N LYS A 32 17.31 -18.40 3.52
CA LYS A 32 18.51 -18.69 2.71
C LYS A 32 18.99 -17.44 1.96
N ALA A 33 18.07 -16.68 1.36
CA ALA A 33 18.40 -15.43 0.68
C ALA A 33 18.98 -14.38 1.66
N ALA A 34 18.40 -14.25 2.84
CA ALA A 34 18.88 -13.35 3.90
C ALA A 34 20.26 -13.74 4.46
N GLY A 35 20.64 -15.02 4.37
CA GLY A 35 21.95 -15.53 4.79
C GLY A 35 23.05 -15.39 3.74
N SER A 36 22.73 -14.91 2.53
CA SER A 36 23.73 -14.64 1.49
C SER A 36 24.62 -13.45 1.88
N ASN A 37 25.83 -13.37 1.30
CA ASN A 37 26.82 -12.31 1.62
C ASN A 37 26.44 -10.89 1.11
N GLY A 38 25.15 -10.62 0.87
CA GLY A 38 24.63 -9.35 0.39
C GLY A 38 23.78 -8.62 1.42
N VAL A 39 23.71 -7.29 1.32
CA VAL A 39 22.88 -6.43 2.16
C VAL A 39 21.61 -6.10 1.38
N HIS A 40 20.63 -7.00 1.44
CA HIS A 40 19.39 -6.93 0.67
C HIS A 40 18.17 -6.83 1.57
N PRO A 41 17.25 -5.86 1.34
CA PRO A 41 16.05 -5.70 2.15
C PRO A 41 14.95 -6.71 1.77
N ASP A 42 14.91 -7.18 0.52
CA ASP A 42 13.82 -7.99 -0.04
C ASP A 42 13.53 -9.29 0.72
N PRO A 43 14.53 -10.08 1.17
CA PRO A 43 14.26 -11.27 1.98
C PRO A 43 13.55 -10.94 3.29
N PHE A 44 13.89 -9.81 3.92
CA PHE A 44 13.23 -9.38 5.15
C PHE A 44 11.79 -8.89 4.87
N LEU A 45 11.54 -8.24 3.73
CA LEU A 45 10.16 -7.92 3.29
C LEU A 45 9.34 -9.19 3.03
N GLY A 46 9.95 -10.20 2.41
CA GLY A 46 9.33 -11.51 2.19
C GLY A 46 8.98 -12.21 3.50
N LEU A 47 9.93 -12.28 4.44
CA LEU A 47 9.71 -12.84 5.78
C LEU A 47 8.63 -12.07 6.56
N ALA A 48 8.60 -10.74 6.45
CA ALA A 48 7.56 -9.92 7.06
C ALA A 48 6.18 -10.28 6.50
N THR A 49 6.09 -10.45 5.18
CA THR A 49 4.84 -10.82 4.50
C THR A 49 4.36 -12.21 4.91
N VAL A 50 5.27 -13.18 5.04
CA VAL A 50 4.96 -14.52 5.58
C VAL A 50 4.41 -14.42 7.00
N ALA A 51 5.06 -13.63 7.87
CA ALA A 51 4.62 -13.44 9.24
C ALA A 51 3.23 -12.77 9.32
N VAL A 52 2.94 -11.78 8.46
CA VAL A 52 1.60 -11.18 8.33
C VAL A 52 0.56 -12.24 7.94
N GLN A 53 0.83 -13.07 6.93
CA GLN A 53 -0.12 -14.11 6.50
C GLN A 53 -0.38 -15.18 7.56
N ARG A 54 0.55 -15.39 8.49
CA ARG A 54 0.36 -16.24 9.68
C ARG A 54 -0.32 -15.53 10.86
N GLY A 55 -0.63 -14.25 10.74
CA GLY A 55 -1.18 -13.44 11.82
C GLY A 55 -0.17 -13.07 12.92
N ASN A 56 1.14 -13.30 12.71
CA ASN A 56 2.18 -12.95 13.66
C ASN A 56 2.70 -11.52 13.43
N LEU A 57 1.87 -10.53 13.76
CA LEU A 57 2.21 -9.11 13.59
C LEU A 57 3.50 -8.68 14.34
N PRO A 58 3.79 -9.17 15.57
CA PRO A 58 5.06 -8.86 16.23
C PRO A 58 6.30 -9.30 15.44
N GLU A 59 6.29 -10.50 14.87
CA GLU A 59 7.41 -10.97 14.03
C GLU A 59 7.49 -10.19 12.72
N ALA A 60 6.34 -9.90 12.09
CA ALA A 60 6.29 -9.09 10.89
C ALA A 60 6.92 -7.71 11.10
N LEU A 61 6.63 -7.05 12.23
CA LEU A 61 7.20 -5.76 12.57
C LEU A 61 8.73 -5.83 12.65
N VAL A 62 9.27 -6.84 13.34
CA VAL A 62 10.73 -7.03 13.43
C VAL A 62 11.36 -7.21 12.05
N MET A 63 10.70 -7.94 11.15
CA MET A 63 11.21 -8.15 9.79
C MET A 63 11.11 -6.89 8.93
N TYR A 64 10.03 -6.13 9.01
CA TYR A 64 9.93 -4.84 8.33
C TYR A 64 10.96 -3.83 8.85
N GLU A 65 11.19 -3.75 10.16
CA GLU A 65 12.21 -2.88 10.75
C GLU A 65 13.62 -3.29 10.31
N LYS A 66 13.90 -4.60 10.18
CA LYS A 66 15.15 -5.09 9.59
C LYS A 66 15.30 -4.66 8.13
N ALA A 67 14.26 -4.85 7.32
CA ALA A 67 14.25 -4.43 5.92
C ALA A 67 14.52 -2.93 5.80
N HIS A 68 13.80 -2.12 6.59
CA HIS A 68 13.94 -0.67 6.63
C HIS A 68 15.35 -0.22 7.04
N LYS A 69 15.95 -0.89 8.04
CA LYS A 69 17.32 -0.60 8.48
C LYS A 69 18.37 -0.94 7.40
N VAL A 70 18.12 -1.98 6.61
CA VAL A 70 18.98 -2.35 5.48
C VAL A 70 18.89 -1.31 4.37
N ALA A 71 17.67 -1.01 3.93
CA ALA A 71 17.39 0.07 3.00
C ALA A 71 15.93 0.52 3.17
N PRO A 72 15.69 1.78 3.56
CA PRO A 72 14.34 2.34 3.61
C PRO A 72 13.64 2.20 2.26
N SER A 73 12.38 1.78 2.29
CA SER A 73 11.52 1.65 1.11
C SER A 73 10.06 1.92 1.47
N ASP A 74 9.27 2.31 0.47
CA ASP A 74 7.83 2.48 0.58
C ASP A 74 7.13 1.22 1.12
N LYS A 75 7.58 0.02 0.69
CA LYS A 75 7.08 -1.27 1.18
C LYS A 75 7.36 -1.48 2.66
N SER A 76 8.60 -1.20 3.11
CA SER A 76 8.96 -1.34 4.53
C SER A 76 8.17 -0.36 5.41
N LEU A 77 8.05 0.91 4.97
CA LEU A 77 7.30 1.94 5.67
C LEU A 77 5.82 1.59 5.77
N SER A 78 5.21 1.15 4.67
CA SER A 78 3.80 0.74 4.64
C SER A 78 3.54 -0.47 5.55
N GLY A 79 4.45 -1.45 5.57
CA GLY A 79 4.35 -2.61 6.45
C GLY A 79 4.41 -2.25 7.93
N ILE A 80 5.35 -1.38 8.33
CA ILE A 80 5.42 -0.85 9.71
C ILE A 80 4.14 -0.06 10.02
N ALA A 81 3.72 0.84 9.13
CA ALA A 81 2.55 1.69 9.31
C ALA A 81 1.26 0.89 9.51
N LEU A 82 1.05 -0.18 8.73
CA LEU A 82 -0.09 -1.08 8.91
C LEU A 82 -0.13 -1.68 10.31
N ILE A 83 1.01 -2.18 10.81
CA ILE A 83 1.08 -2.78 12.15
C ILE A 83 0.86 -1.73 13.24
N ARG A 84 1.41 -0.52 13.06
CA ARG A 84 1.19 0.61 13.98
C ARG A 84 -0.29 1.00 14.04
N MET A 85 -0.95 1.03 12.89
CA MET A 85 -2.38 1.32 12.81
C MET A 85 -3.23 0.23 13.50
N GLU A 86 -2.92 -1.06 13.30
CA GLU A 86 -3.60 -2.16 14.02
C GLU A 86 -3.40 -2.09 15.54
N ASN A 87 -2.24 -1.57 15.99
CA ASN A 87 -1.96 -1.31 17.41
C ASN A 87 -2.64 -0.03 17.95
N GLY A 88 -3.41 0.70 17.13
CA GLY A 88 -4.06 1.95 17.51
C GLY A 88 -3.15 3.18 17.47
N GLU A 89 -1.91 3.06 17.01
CA GLU A 89 -0.94 4.15 16.88
C GLU A 89 -1.20 4.97 15.59
N LYS A 90 -2.43 5.47 15.42
CA LYS A 90 -2.96 6.04 14.17
C LYS A 90 -2.13 7.21 13.62
N GLU A 91 -1.68 8.12 14.47
CA GLU A 91 -0.87 9.28 14.08
C GLU A 91 0.51 8.89 13.56
N ASN A 92 1.12 7.89 14.18
CA ASN A 92 2.42 7.37 13.76
C ASN A 92 2.27 6.64 12.41
N ALA A 93 1.24 5.80 12.28
CA ALA A 93 0.92 5.12 11.04
C ALA A 93 0.67 6.10 9.89
N TYR A 94 -0.13 7.15 10.13
CA TYR A 94 -0.40 8.19 9.14
C TYR A 94 0.90 8.83 8.62
N SER A 95 1.79 9.21 9.54
CA SER A 95 3.08 9.82 9.18
C SER A 95 3.95 8.89 8.33
N LEU A 96 4.01 7.60 8.67
CA LEU A 96 4.76 6.59 7.92
C LEU A 96 4.15 6.32 6.53
N PHE A 97 2.82 6.30 6.39
CA PHE A 97 2.19 6.16 5.09
C PHE A 97 2.42 7.39 4.19
N VAL A 98 2.39 8.60 4.75
CA VAL A 98 2.78 9.81 3.99
C VAL A 98 4.21 9.70 3.49
N GLU A 99 5.14 9.21 4.31
CA GLU A 99 6.52 8.98 3.89
C GLU A 99 6.61 7.91 2.79
N ALA A 100 5.84 6.81 2.90
CA ALA A 100 5.77 5.79 1.87
C ALA A 100 5.29 6.33 0.52
N ILE A 101 4.24 7.17 0.49
CA ILE A 101 3.74 7.81 -0.74
C ILE A 101 4.76 8.78 -1.32
N ARG A 102 5.51 9.51 -0.49
CA ARG A 102 6.59 10.39 -0.98
C ARG A 102 7.71 9.60 -1.65
N MET A 103 7.98 8.37 -1.20
CA MET A 103 8.95 7.48 -1.84
C MET A 103 8.40 6.85 -3.12
N ASN A 104 7.15 6.42 -3.09
CA ASN A 104 6.46 5.81 -4.23
C ASN A 104 4.99 6.26 -4.25
N PRO A 105 4.63 7.23 -5.11
CA PRO A 105 3.26 7.70 -5.21
C PRO A 105 2.27 6.61 -5.61
N GLU A 106 2.72 5.56 -6.30
CA GLU A 106 1.87 4.46 -6.77
C GLU A 106 1.63 3.37 -5.70
N ASN A 107 2.09 3.56 -4.47
CA ASN A 107 1.87 2.61 -3.38
C ASN A 107 0.39 2.63 -2.92
N MET A 108 -0.42 1.78 -3.55
CA MET A 108 -1.85 1.65 -3.27
C MET A 108 -2.17 1.25 -1.82
N VAL A 109 -1.31 0.48 -1.18
CA VAL A 109 -1.48 0.10 0.24
C VAL A 109 -1.40 1.34 1.12
N ALA A 110 -0.39 2.19 0.90
CA ALA A 110 -0.25 3.44 1.64
C ALA A 110 -1.39 4.42 1.34
N LEU A 111 -1.75 4.57 0.06
CA LEU A 111 -2.80 5.50 -0.39
C LEU A 111 -4.16 5.17 0.24
N PHE A 112 -4.63 3.92 0.14
CA PHE A 112 -5.91 3.54 0.73
C PHE A 112 -5.88 3.55 2.27
N SER A 113 -4.73 3.21 2.87
CA SER A 113 -4.60 3.30 4.33
C SER A 113 -4.65 4.74 4.82
N LEU A 114 -4.08 5.69 4.07
CA LEU A 114 -4.22 7.13 4.35
C LEU A 114 -5.64 7.63 4.18
N ILE A 115 -6.38 7.18 3.17
CA ILE A 115 -7.80 7.54 3.03
C ILE A 115 -8.56 7.11 4.28
N ARG A 116 -8.43 5.83 4.69
CA ARG A 116 -9.08 5.32 5.90
C ARG A 116 -8.69 6.12 7.15
N LEU A 117 -7.39 6.30 7.39
CA LEU A 117 -6.92 7.07 8.54
C LEU A 117 -7.32 8.54 8.46
N GLY A 118 -7.37 9.11 7.25
CA GLY A 118 -7.83 10.48 7.01
C GLY A 118 -9.28 10.67 7.42
N HIS A 119 -10.16 9.70 7.18
CA HIS A 119 -11.53 9.73 7.71
C HIS A 119 -11.55 9.64 9.23
N GLU A 120 -10.78 8.71 9.82
CA GLU A 120 -10.76 8.51 11.28
C GLU A 120 -10.13 9.68 12.06
N LEU A 121 -9.19 10.41 11.44
CA LEU A 121 -8.50 11.55 12.03
C LEU A 121 -9.08 12.89 11.59
N GLU A 122 -10.17 12.89 10.81
CA GLU A 122 -10.79 14.10 10.23
C GLU A 122 -9.84 14.93 9.36
N ARG A 123 -8.89 14.28 8.67
CA ARG A 123 -7.87 14.86 7.78
C ARG A 123 -8.06 14.50 6.31
N VAL A 124 -9.30 14.22 5.89
CA VAL A 124 -9.61 13.82 4.50
C VAL A 124 -9.11 14.85 3.47
N ALA A 125 -9.16 16.14 3.80
CA ALA A 125 -8.68 17.22 2.93
C ALA A 125 -7.18 17.10 2.60
N ASP A 126 -6.36 16.60 3.54
CA ASP A 126 -4.92 16.45 3.38
C ASP A 126 -4.58 15.32 2.38
N ILE A 127 -5.53 14.43 2.08
CA ILE A 127 -5.32 13.27 1.20
C ILE A 127 -5.53 13.61 -0.27
N ILE A 128 -6.36 14.60 -0.56
CA ILE A 128 -6.72 15.01 -1.93
C ILE A 128 -5.49 15.30 -2.82
N PRO A 129 -4.45 16.01 -2.36
CA PRO A 129 -3.26 16.24 -3.17
C PRO A 129 -2.54 14.94 -3.56
N TYR A 130 -2.48 13.95 -2.68
CA TYR A 130 -1.85 12.66 -2.98
C TYR A 130 -2.63 11.89 -4.06
N LEU A 131 -3.97 11.88 -3.97
CA LEU A 131 -4.84 11.24 -4.95
C LEU A 131 -4.71 11.90 -6.34
N ARG A 132 -4.66 13.23 -6.38
CA ARG A 132 -4.42 13.96 -7.64
C ARG A 132 -3.05 13.63 -8.23
N SER A 133 -2.00 13.62 -7.41
CA SER A 133 -0.65 13.28 -7.88
C SER A 133 -0.55 11.85 -8.41
N TYR A 134 -1.28 10.90 -7.82
CA TYR A 134 -1.37 9.54 -8.35
C TYR A 134 -2.01 9.55 -9.75
N LEU A 135 -3.12 10.28 -9.92
CA LEU A 135 -3.85 10.34 -11.19
C LEU A 135 -3.11 11.13 -12.30
N GLU A 136 -2.13 11.95 -11.95
CA GLU A 136 -1.19 12.52 -12.93
C GLU A 136 -0.26 11.44 -13.53
N ILE A 137 0.05 10.40 -12.76
CA ILE A 137 0.90 9.27 -13.17
C ILE A 137 0.07 8.23 -13.92
N ASP A 138 -1.05 7.80 -13.34
CA ASP A 138 -1.99 6.86 -13.95
C ASP A 138 -3.42 7.45 -13.97
N PRO A 139 -3.76 8.20 -15.04
CA PRO A 139 -5.09 8.79 -15.21
C PRO A 139 -6.20 7.75 -15.37
N SER A 140 -5.86 6.51 -15.73
CA SER A 140 -6.81 5.43 -16.03
C SER A 140 -7.26 4.67 -14.79
N LYS A 141 -6.68 4.96 -13.62
CA LYS A 141 -6.98 4.27 -12.37
C LYS A 141 -8.32 4.71 -11.76
N HIS A 142 -9.41 4.14 -12.27
CA HIS A 142 -10.78 4.45 -11.84
C HIS A 142 -11.00 4.28 -10.33
N GLU A 143 -10.36 3.31 -9.67
CA GLU A 143 -10.50 3.12 -8.23
C GLU A 143 -9.93 4.29 -7.42
N VAL A 144 -8.82 4.88 -7.89
CA VAL A 144 -8.22 6.06 -7.27
C VAL A 144 -9.05 7.30 -7.57
N ARG A 145 -9.55 7.45 -8.80
CA ARG A 145 -10.45 8.55 -9.17
C ARG A 145 -11.76 8.51 -8.37
N PHE A 146 -12.31 7.32 -8.15
CA PHE A 146 -13.50 7.13 -7.31
C PHE A 146 -13.22 7.52 -5.86
N SER A 147 -12.06 7.15 -5.32
CA SER A 147 -11.64 7.56 -3.98
C SER A 147 -11.43 9.07 -3.87
N LEU A 148 -10.92 9.72 -4.91
CA LEU A 148 -10.83 11.18 -4.99
C LEU A 148 -12.21 11.83 -4.94
N ALA A 149 -13.18 11.32 -5.71
CA ALA A 149 -14.55 11.81 -5.67
C ALA A 149 -15.16 11.70 -4.25
N GLY A 150 -14.97 10.56 -3.58
CA GLY A 150 -15.42 10.37 -2.19
C GLY A 150 -14.78 11.38 -1.22
N CYS A 151 -13.46 11.59 -1.31
CA CYS A 151 -12.77 12.59 -0.49
C CYS A 151 -13.25 14.03 -0.77
N LEU A 152 -13.52 14.36 -2.05
CA LEU A 152 -14.06 15.66 -2.45
C LEU A 152 -15.47 15.89 -1.87
N MET A 153 -16.34 14.87 -1.90
CA MET A 153 -17.66 14.94 -1.27
C MET A 153 -17.56 15.17 0.24
N CYS A 154 -16.72 14.42 0.94
CA CYS A 154 -16.53 14.59 2.39
C CYS A 154 -15.99 15.97 2.77
N THR A 155 -15.36 16.69 1.84
CA THR A 155 -14.84 18.04 2.05
C THR A 155 -15.74 19.14 1.46
N GLY A 156 -16.95 18.80 1.02
CA GLY A 156 -17.95 19.74 0.49
C GLY A 156 -17.67 20.23 -0.93
N GLN A 157 -16.75 19.60 -1.66
CA GLN A 157 -16.39 19.95 -3.03
C GLN A 157 -17.21 19.14 -4.04
N GLU A 158 -18.53 19.24 -3.96
CA GLU A 158 -19.48 18.40 -4.72
C GLU A 158 -19.34 18.54 -6.24
N ASP A 159 -19.17 19.77 -6.75
CA ASP A 159 -18.98 20.00 -8.20
C ASP A 159 -17.71 19.32 -8.73
N ALA A 160 -16.64 19.35 -7.95
CA ALA A 160 -15.40 18.67 -8.31
C ALA A 160 -15.56 17.14 -8.23
N ALA A 161 -16.26 16.63 -7.21
CA ALA A 161 -16.56 15.21 -7.11
C ALA A 161 -17.40 14.72 -8.30
N ARG A 162 -18.42 15.48 -8.71
CA ARG A 162 -19.26 15.19 -9.87
C ARG A 162 -18.42 15.04 -11.14
N ALA A 163 -17.52 15.99 -11.41
CA ALA A 163 -16.66 15.95 -12.59
C ALA A 163 -15.76 14.71 -12.62
N GLU A 164 -15.23 14.28 -11.47
CA GLU A 164 -14.43 13.06 -11.37
C GLU A 164 -15.27 11.80 -11.64
N LEU A 165 -16.51 11.73 -11.14
CA LEU A 165 -17.42 10.60 -11.38
C LEU A 165 -17.87 10.53 -12.85
N GLU A 166 -18.19 11.67 -13.46
CA GLU A 166 -18.51 11.76 -14.89
C GLU A 166 -17.34 11.25 -15.75
N THR A 167 -16.10 11.63 -15.40
CA THR A 167 -14.89 11.13 -16.08
C THR A 167 -14.75 9.60 -15.98
N ILE A 168 -15.12 8.99 -14.84
CA ILE A 168 -15.13 7.52 -14.71
C ILE A 168 -16.17 6.93 -15.66
N LEU A 169 -17.40 7.46 -15.67
CA LEU A 169 -18.52 6.91 -16.43
C LEU A 169 -18.38 7.14 -17.95
N GLU A 170 -17.66 8.17 -18.38
CA GLU A 170 -17.29 8.35 -19.80
C GLU A 170 -16.39 7.22 -20.30
N ALA A 171 -15.45 6.76 -19.46
CA ALA A 171 -14.49 5.71 -19.80
C ALA A 171 -14.99 4.29 -19.49
N SER A 172 -15.81 4.14 -18.44
CA SER A 172 -16.36 2.88 -17.96
C SER A 172 -17.80 3.08 -17.46
N PRO A 173 -18.78 3.16 -18.38
CA PRO A 173 -20.20 3.36 -18.04
C PRO A 173 -20.77 2.30 -17.07
N GLU A 174 -20.16 1.12 -17.00
CA GLU A 174 -20.53 0.01 -16.14
C GLU A 174 -20.02 0.12 -14.69
N PHE A 175 -19.25 1.16 -14.36
CA PHE A 175 -18.72 1.37 -13.00
C PHE A 175 -19.85 1.75 -12.04
N ALA A 176 -20.57 0.74 -11.52
CA ALA A 176 -21.80 0.89 -10.75
C ALA A 176 -21.65 1.84 -9.54
N ALA A 177 -20.54 1.74 -8.82
CA ALA A 177 -20.29 2.58 -7.64
C ALA A 177 -20.22 4.08 -7.98
N ALA A 178 -19.73 4.44 -9.18
CA ALA A 178 -19.67 5.83 -9.62
C ALA A 178 -21.04 6.35 -10.05
N SER A 179 -21.85 5.51 -10.72
CA SER A 179 -23.24 5.85 -11.07
C SER A 179 -24.08 6.08 -9.81
N GLU A 180 -24.01 5.16 -8.84
CA GLU A 180 -24.75 5.27 -7.58
C GLU A 180 -24.38 6.55 -6.82
N LEU A 181 -23.08 6.85 -6.72
CA LEU A 181 -22.61 8.04 -6.02
C LEU A 181 -23.00 9.35 -6.74
N LEU A 182 -23.03 9.33 -8.08
CA LEU A 182 -23.46 10.46 -8.89
C LEU A 182 -24.96 10.74 -8.75
N GLU A 183 -25.78 9.69 -8.66
CA GLU A 183 -27.23 9.81 -8.39
C GLU A 183 -27.49 10.42 -7.01
N GLN A 184 -26.73 10.03 -5.98
CA GLN A 184 -26.83 10.60 -4.64
C GLN A 184 -26.53 12.11 -4.61
N LEU A 185 -25.62 12.59 -5.47
CA LEU A 185 -25.31 14.03 -5.62
C LEU A 185 -26.38 14.82 -6.39
N GLN A 186 -27.38 14.17 -6.98
CA GLN A 186 -28.45 14.83 -7.74
C GLN A 186 -29.79 14.88 -6.97
N ALA A 187 -29.90 14.14 -5.87
CA ALA A 187 -31.09 14.05 -5.02
C ALA A 187 -31.12 15.17 -3.96
#